data_AF-V7HIZ3-F1
#
_entry.id   AF-V7HIZ3-F1
#
_cell.length_a   1.000
_cell.length_b   1.000
_cell.length_c   1.000
_cell.angle_alpha   90.00
_cell.angle_beta   90.00
_cell.angle_gamma   90.00
#
_symmetry.space_group_name_H-M   'P 1'
#
loop_
_entity.id
_entity.type
_entity.pdbx_description
1 polymer ?
#
loop_
_entity_poly.entity_id
_entity_poly.type
_entity_poly.pdbx_seq_one_letter_code
_entity_poly.pdbx_strand_id
1 'polypeptide(L)'
;MTYNLAEFRRGLAERLFSACPPIADDGRAGGTVLYQEGHSQAGKAQRAVHHGAVFAATRWTNVYDRGNGWATGDPISGPMTENFGPGVENIQVELRSSLGRIFTHTLYWSSTANGVEIALPAGTAPRSHLQVLRDAVDLGRKLEPKA
;
A
#
# COMPACT_ATOMS: atom_id res chain seq x y z
N MET A 1 10.20 -10.26 -18.20
CA MET A 1 11.20 -11.23 -17.74
C MET A 1 10.46 -12.49 -17.33
N THR A 2 10.79 -13.64 -17.89
CA THR A 2 10.20 -14.94 -17.55
C THR A 2 10.65 -15.30 -16.13
N TYR A 3 9.71 -15.33 -15.18
CA TYR A 3 9.99 -15.62 -13.78
C TYR A 3 10.29 -17.11 -13.60
N ASN A 4 11.57 -17.48 -13.50
CA ASN A 4 11.92 -18.80 -13.02
C ASN A 4 11.63 -18.86 -11.51
N LEU A 5 10.53 -19.52 -11.14
CA LEU A 5 10.11 -19.67 -9.75
C LEU A 5 11.23 -20.27 -8.87
N ALA A 6 12.08 -21.13 -9.43
CA ALA A 6 13.21 -21.71 -8.70
C ALA A 6 14.27 -20.66 -8.37
N GLU A 7 14.58 -19.74 -9.29
CA GLU A 7 15.52 -18.65 -9.04
C GLU A 7 14.95 -17.62 -8.07
N PHE A 8 13.66 -17.31 -8.17
CA PHE A 8 12.99 -16.44 -7.21
C PHE A 8 13.02 -17.03 -5.79
N ARG A 9 12.71 -18.32 -5.65
CA ARG A 9 12.80 -19.03 -4.36
C ARG A 9 14.23 -19.09 -3.84
N ARG A 10 15.22 -19.30 -4.72
CA ARG A 10 16.64 -19.27 -4.35
C ARG A 10 17.02 -17.88 -3.82
N GLY A 11 16.64 -16.80 -4.51
CA GLY A 11 16.94 -15.44 -4.06
C GLY A 11 16.25 -15.06 -2.74
N LEU A 12 15.05 -15.60 -2.46
CA LEU A 12 14.41 -15.47 -1.15
C LEU A 12 15.19 -16.22 -0.06
N ALA A 13 15.65 -17.45 -0.33
CA ALA A 13 16.46 -18.23 0.62
C ALA A 13 17.83 -17.60 0.89
N GLU A 14 18.45 -17.03 -0.15
CA GLU A 14 19.69 -16.25 -0.08
C GLU A 14 19.47 -14.84 0.48
N ARG A 15 18.21 -14.49 0.82
CA ARG A 15 17.78 -13.20 1.36
C ARG A 15 18.16 -11.99 0.50
N LEU A 16 18.31 -12.21 -0.81
CA LEU A 16 18.52 -11.16 -1.82
C LEU A 16 17.26 -10.32 -2.03
N PHE A 17 16.10 -10.88 -1.70
CA PHE A 17 14.80 -10.21 -1.82
C PHE A 17 14.14 -10.06 -0.45
N SER A 18 13.42 -8.96 -0.28
CA SER A 18 12.56 -8.73 0.87
C SER A 18 11.33 -9.64 0.84
N ALA A 19 11.00 -10.23 1.99
CA ALA A 19 9.83 -11.11 2.16
C ALA A 19 8.95 -10.65 3.32
N CYS A 20 7.62 -10.76 3.15
CA CYS A 20 6.62 -10.60 4.19
C CYS A 20 5.65 -11.81 4.15
N PRO A 21 5.48 -12.58 5.25
CA PRO A 21 6.18 -12.40 6.52
C PRO A 21 7.70 -12.67 6.36
N PRO A 22 8.53 -12.07 7.22
CA PRO A 22 9.97 -12.26 7.16
C PRO A 22 10.33 -13.72 7.43
N ILE A 23 11.36 -14.22 6.74
CA ILE A 23 11.84 -15.59 6.90
C ILE A 23 12.72 -15.64 8.16
N ALA A 24 12.42 -16.58 9.06
CA ALA A 24 13.20 -16.77 10.27
C ALA A 24 14.63 -17.23 9.97
N ASP A 25 15.56 -16.89 10.86
CA ASP A 25 16.98 -17.16 10.69
C ASP A 25 17.28 -18.67 10.64
N ASP A 26 16.49 -19.46 11.38
CA ASP A 26 16.52 -20.92 11.45
C ASP A 26 15.56 -21.63 10.47
N GLY A 27 14.90 -20.86 9.60
CA GLY A 27 13.91 -21.35 8.63
C GLY A 27 12.61 -21.87 9.25
N ARG A 28 12.40 -21.76 10.56
CA ARG A 28 11.19 -22.25 11.23
C ARG A 28 10.07 -21.19 11.20
N ALA A 29 8.84 -21.62 10.95
CA ALA A 29 7.68 -20.74 11.06
C ALA A 29 7.57 -20.19 12.49
N GLY A 30 7.52 -18.86 12.64
CA GLY A 30 7.52 -18.19 13.95
C GLY A 30 8.88 -18.12 14.66
N GLY A 31 9.97 -18.51 13.99
CA GLY A 31 11.33 -18.35 14.49
C GLY A 31 11.78 -16.87 14.55
N THR A 32 12.94 -16.63 15.14
CA THR A 32 13.48 -15.27 15.25
C THR A 32 14.01 -14.77 13.91
N VAL A 33 13.78 -13.50 13.60
CA VAL A 33 14.36 -12.81 12.42
C VAL A 33 15.68 -12.11 12.75
N LEU A 34 16.15 -12.28 13.99
CA LEU A 34 17.33 -11.63 14.54
C LEU A 34 18.55 -12.53 14.38
N TYR A 35 19.55 -12.05 13.64
CA TYR A 35 20.85 -12.69 13.53
C TYR A 35 21.87 -11.95 14.41
N GLN A 36 22.92 -12.64 14.87
CA GLN A 36 23.98 -12.01 15.66
C GLN A 36 24.93 -11.22 14.76
N GLU A 37 24.94 -9.90 14.90
CA GLU A 37 25.75 -8.97 14.10
C GLU A 37 27.11 -8.69 14.75
N GLY A 38 27.25 -8.96 16.06
CA GLY A 38 28.51 -8.77 16.78
C GLY A 38 28.34 -8.79 18.30
N HIS A 39 29.25 -8.12 19.00
CA HIS A 39 29.16 -7.87 20.44
C HIS A 39 29.26 -6.37 20.71
N SER A 40 28.49 -5.87 21.67
CA SER A 40 28.61 -4.50 22.15
C SER A 40 29.96 -4.28 22.85
N GLN A 41 30.34 -3.03 23.11
CA GLN A 41 31.54 -2.72 23.90
C GLN A 41 31.53 -3.36 25.31
N ALA A 42 30.35 -3.68 25.85
CA ALA A 42 30.18 -4.39 27.11
C ALA A 42 30.17 -5.93 26.95
N GLY A 43 30.53 -6.45 25.77
CA GLY A 43 30.62 -7.89 25.49
C GLY A 43 29.28 -8.61 25.31
N LYS A 44 28.15 -7.90 25.19
CA LYS A 44 26.84 -8.54 24.96
C LYS A 44 26.61 -8.79 23.49
N ALA A 45 26.13 -9.98 23.13
CA ALA A 45 25.75 -10.30 21.74
C ALA A 45 24.70 -9.30 21.23
N GLN A 46 25.05 -8.60 20.16
CA GLN A 46 24.18 -7.68 19.46
C GLN A 46 23.47 -8.44 18.34
N ARG A 47 22.14 -8.32 18.30
CA ARG A 47 21.33 -8.96 17.27
C ARG A 47 20.61 -7.92 16.45
N ALA A 48 20.59 -8.11 15.13
CA ALA A 48 19.95 -7.23 14.18
C ALA A 48 19.02 -8.01 13.27
N VAL A 49 18.07 -7.31 12.66
CA VAL A 49 17.17 -7.88 11.65
C VAL A 49 17.90 -7.88 10.31
N HIS A 50 17.77 -8.95 9.53
CA HIS A 50 18.36 -9.01 8.19
C HIS A 50 17.69 -8.00 7.24
N HIS A 51 18.42 -7.44 6.27
CA HIS A 51 17.87 -6.44 5.33
C HIS A 51 16.65 -6.95 4.53
N GLY A 52 16.57 -8.27 4.30
CA GLY A 52 15.43 -8.93 3.66
C GLY A 52 14.23 -9.25 4.58
N ALA A 53 14.31 -8.98 5.88
CA ALA A 53 13.23 -9.26 6.83
C ALA A 53 12.26 -8.08 6.94
N VAL A 54 11.30 -8.04 6.01
CA VAL A 54 10.24 -7.03 5.96
C VAL A 54 9.02 -7.53 6.75
N PHE A 55 8.66 -6.82 7.82
CA PHE A 55 7.51 -7.18 8.67
C PHE A 55 6.16 -6.97 8.00
N ALA A 56 6.08 -5.99 7.10
CA ALA A 56 4.89 -5.69 6.32
C ALA A 56 5.29 -5.06 4.99
N ALA A 57 4.77 -5.58 3.88
CA ALA A 57 4.77 -4.84 2.62
C ALA A 57 3.56 -3.88 2.66
N THR A 58 3.81 -2.59 2.83
CA THR A 58 2.75 -1.58 2.78
C THR A 58 2.49 -1.22 1.32
N ARG A 59 1.29 -1.52 0.81
CA ARG A 59 0.79 -0.93 -0.44
C ARG A 59 0.18 0.42 -0.11
N TRP A 60 0.57 1.44 -0.87
CA TRP A 60 0.01 2.78 -0.74
C TRP A 60 -0.96 3.01 -1.89
N THR A 61 -2.23 3.23 -1.56
CA THR A 61 -3.24 3.71 -2.52
C THR A 61 -3.63 5.11 -2.12
N ASN A 62 -3.33 6.08 -2.98
CA ASN A 62 -3.70 7.47 -2.82
C ASN A 62 -5.02 7.74 -3.54
N VAL A 63 -6.07 8.08 -2.79
CA VAL A 63 -7.36 8.50 -3.32
C VAL A 63 -7.43 10.01 -3.21
N TYR A 64 -7.65 10.71 -4.31
CA TYR A 64 -7.59 12.18 -4.33
C TYR A 64 -8.67 12.80 -5.21
N ASP A 65 -9.16 13.99 -4.81
CA ASP A 65 -10.16 14.77 -5.54
C ASP A 65 -9.59 16.10 -6.05
N ARG A 66 -9.18 16.11 -7.31
CA ARG A 66 -8.54 17.30 -7.88
C ARG A 66 -9.54 18.45 -8.07
N GLY A 67 -9.22 19.57 -7.44
CA GLY A 67 -9.91 20.83 -7.63
C GLY A 67 -9.51 21.60 -8.88
N ASN A 68 -10.19 22.74 -9.11
CA ASN A 68 -9.80 23.73 -10.13
C ASN A 68 -8.85 24.83 -9.60
N GLY A 69 -8.23 24.60 -8.44
CA GLY A 69 -7.23 25.49 -7.82
C GLY A 69 -7.78 26.67 -7.01
N TRP A 70 -9.06 27.04 -7.16
CA TRP A 70 -9.62 28.24 -6.52
C TRP A 70 -10.96 28.08 -5.82
N ALA A 71 -11.85 27.18 -6.29
CA ALA A 71 -13.24 27.15 -5.78
C ALA A 71 -13.87 25.76 -5.62
N THR A 72 -13.26 24.72 -6.17
CA THR A 72 -13.85 23.37 -6.16
C THR A 72 -12.84 22.28 -5.84
N GLY A 73 -13.32 21.15 -5.30
CA GLY A 73 -12.54 19.96 -4.98
C GLY A 73 -11.75 20.07 -3.68
N ASP A 74 -10.71 19.26 -3.57
CA ASP A 74 -9.81 19.23 -2.43
C ASP A 74 -8.53 20.02 -2.76
N PRO A 75 -8.33 21.20 -2.14
CA PRO A 75 -7.21 22.10 -2.45
C PRO A 75 -5.84 21.57 -2.00
N ILE A 76 -5.82 20.55 -1.13
CA ILE A 76 -4.58 19.94 -0.62
C ILE A 76 -4.39 18.51 -1.10
N SER A 77 -5.09 18.13 -2.16
CA SER A 77 -4.98 16.82 -2.80
C SER A 77 -4.13 16.85 -4.07
N GLY A 78 -3.74 15.66 -4.53
CA GLY A 78 -3.07 15.48 -5.80
C GLY A 78 -2.49 14.08 -5.96
N PRO A 79 -1.94 13.77 -7.14
CA PRO A 79 -1.18 12.55 -7.33
C PRO A 79 0.08 12.57 -6.46
N MET A 80 0.42 11.42 -5.90
CA MET A 80 1.56 11.23 -4.98
C MET A 80 2.78 10.58 -5.65
N THR A 81 2.68 10.20 -6.92
CA THR A 81 3.76 9.51 -7.65
C THR A 81 5.06 10.29 -7.66
N GLU A 82 5.03 11.63 -7.74
CA GLU A 82 6.24 12.46 -7.74
C GLU A 82 7.02 12.37 -6.41
N ASN A 83 6.31 12.25 -5.28
CA ASN A 83 6.92 12.23 -3.95
C ASN A 83 7.26 10.81 -3.46
N PHE A 84 6.47 9.81 -3.85
CA PHE A 84 6.56 8.44 -3.32
C PHE A 84 6.94 7.39 -4.36
N GLY A 85 7.10 7.79 -5.62
CA GLY A 85 7.47 6.91 -6.73
C GLY A 85 6.31 6.07 -7.27
N PRO A 86 6.60 5.14 -8.21
CA PRO A 86 5.61 4.36 -8.94
C PRO A 86 4.92 3.27 -8.10
N GLY A 87 5.37 3.04 -6.85
CA GLY A 87 4.75 2.08 -5.94
C GLY A 87 3.43 2.56 -5.33
N VAL A 88 3.05 3.82 -5.55
CA VAL A 88 1.76 4.36 -5.11
C VAL A 88 0.74 4.26 -6.23
N GLU A 89 -0.34 3.55 -5.96
CA GLU A 89 -1.51 3.54 -6.82
C GLU A 89 -2.31 4.83 -6.60
N ASN A 90 -2.49 5.61 -7.66
CA ASN A 90 -3.19 6.89 -7.59
C ASN A 90 -4.56 6.75 -8.24
N ILE A 91 -5.63 6.96 -7.46
CA ILE A 91 -7.02 6.87 -7.92
C ILE A 91 -7.67 8.25 -7.77
N GLN A 92 -8.05 8.83 -8.90
CA GLN A 92 -8.73 10.12 -8.92
C GLN A 92 -10.24 9.93 -8.80
N VAL A 93 -10.84 10.61 -7.85
CA VAL A 93 -12.29 10.69 -7.66
C VAL A 93 -12.77 12.13 -7.83
N GLU A 94 -14.06 12.30 -8.08
CA GLU A 94 -14.74 13.60 -8.02
C GLU A 94 -15.77 13.56 -6.89
N LEU A 95 -15.54 14.30 -5.79
CA LEU A 95 -16.45 14.32 -4.62
C LEU A 95 -17.42 15.50 -4.66
N ARG A 96 -18.64 15.30 -4.20
CA ARG A 96 -19.70 16.31 -4.12
C ARG A 96 -20.46 16.17 -2.81
N SER A 97 -20.59 17.27 -2.08
CA SER A 97 -21.52 17.42 -0.96
C SER A 97 -22.88 17.93 -1.44
N SER A 98 -23.82 18.12 -0.51
CA SER A 98 -25.08 18.83 -0.77
C SER A 98 -24.87 20.28 -1.22
N LEU A 99 -23.74 20.90 -0.85
CA LEU A 99 -23.33 22.25 -1.26
C LEU A 99 -22.46 22.22 -2.53
N GLY A 100 -22.38 21.09 -3.22
CA GLY A 100 -21.53 20.90 -4.39
C GLY A 100 -20.08 20.56 -4.02
N ARG A 101 -19.12 21.05 -4.81
CA ARG A 101 -17.69 20.70 -4.71
C ARG A 101 -16.90 21.67 -3.82
N ILE A 102 -17.52 22.37 -2.88
CA ILE A 102 -16.84 23.33 -2.01
C ILE A 102 -16.07 22.58 -0.91
N PHE A 103 -14.74 22.67 -0.92
CA PHE A 103 -13.82 22.06 0.05
C PHE A 103 -14.13 20.60 0.39
N THR A 104 -13.70 19.68 -0.47
CA THR A 104 -14.09 18.26 -0.38
C THR A 104 -13.15 17.39 0.45
N HIS A 105 -12.13 17.97 1.08
CA HIS A 105 -11.04 17.25 1.76
C HIS A 105 -11.50 16.21 2.80
N THR A 106 -12.61 16.45 3.48
CA THR A 106 -13.13 15.55 4.52
C THR A 106 -14.19 14.56 4.00
N LEU A 107 -14.50 14.60 2.70
CA LEU A 107 -15.63 13.85 2.14
C LEU A 107 -15.26 12.44 1.67
N TYR A 108 -13.98 12.06 1.65
CA TYR A 108 -13.53 10.74 1.16
C TYR A 108 -14.16 9.56 1.91
N TRP A 109 -14.45 9.72 3.20
CA TRP A 109 -15.12 8.70 4.02
C TRP A 109 -16.58 9.05 4.34
N SER A 110 -17.12 10.12 3.77
CA SER A 110 -18.49 10.54 4.04
C SER A 110 -19.48 9.63 3.31
N SER A 111 -20.43 9.09 4.07
CA SER A 111 -21.57 8.30 3.54
C SER A 111 -22.66 9.17 2.92
N THR A 112 -22.64 10.48 3.17
CA THR A 112 -23.62 11.44 2.63
C THR A 112 -23.09 12.21 1.42
N ALA A 113 -21.78 12.14 1.16
CA ALA A 113 -21.18 12.67 -0.05
C ALA A 113 -21.40 11.72 -1.22
N ASN A 114 -21.52 12.27 -2.42
CA ASN A 114 -21.50 11.52 -3.66
C ASN A 114 -20.12 11.64 -4.29
N GLY A 115 -19.53 10.54 -4.72
CA GLY A 115 -18.25 10.58 -5.41
C GLY A 115 -18.08 9.45 -6.39
N VAL A 116 -17.41 9.73 -7.51
CA VAL A 116 -17.16 8.76 -8.58
C VAL A 116 -15.71 8.83 -9.05
N GLU A 117 -15.15 7.69 -9.40
CA GLU A 117 -13.84 7.60 -10.04
C GLU A 117 -13.89 8.14 -11.48
N ILE A 118 -12.93 9.00 -11.87
CA ILE A 118 -13.00 9.77 -13.13
C ILE A 118 -11.88 9.48 -14.15
N ALA A 119 -10.89 8.67 -13.80
CA ALA A 119 -9.75 8.35 -14.68
C ALA A 119 -9.70 6.86 -15.05
N LEU A 120 -10.82 6.32 -15.54
CA LEU A 120 -10.97 4.90 -15.82
C LEU A 120 -10.63 4.51 -17.27
N PRO A 121 -10.03 3.34 -17.51
CA PRO A 121 -9.92 2.76 -18.85
C PRO A 121 -11.30 2.56 -19.49
N ALA A 122 -11.39 2.76 -20.80
CA ALA A 122 -12.62 2.58 -21.57
C ALA A 122 -13.25 1.19 -21.31
N GLY A 123 -14.53 1.17 -20.97
CA GLY A 123 -15.28 -0.06 -20.66
C GLY A 123 -15.29 -0.48 -19.18
N THR A 124 -14.61 0.26 -18.30
CA THR A 124 -14.67 0.00 -16.85
C THR A 124 -15.85 0.73 -16.23
N ALA A 125 -16.64 0.02 -15.41
CA ALA A 125 -17.74 0.64 -14.68
C ALA A 125 -17.19 1.61 -13.61
N PRO A 126 -17.76 2.82 -13.47
CA PRO A 126 -17.33 3.77 -12.45
C PRO A 126 -17.62 3.24 -11.05
N ARG A 127 -16.61 3.29 -10.18
CA ARG A 127 -16.73 2.99 -8.75
C ARG A 127 -17.11 4.26 -8.00
N SER A 128 -17.88 4.12 -6.93
CA SER A 128 -18.07 5.20 -5.98
C SER A 128 -16.81 5.44 -5.15
N HIS A 129 -16.63 6.64 -4.60
CA HIS A 129 -15.49 6.95 -3.73
C HIS A 129 -15.40 6.02 -2.52
N LEU A 130 -16.54 5.56 -1.98
CA LEU A 130 -16.55 4.58 -0.88
C LEU A 130 -16.17 3.17 -1.34
N GLN A 131 -16.51 2.77 -2.56
CA GLN A 131 -16.03 1.49 -3.13
C GLN A 131 -14.52 1.55 -3.30
N VAL A 132 -13.99 2.62 -3.90
CA VAL A 132 -12.55 2.85 -4.03
C VAL A 132 -11.86 2.79 -2.66
N LEU A 133 -12.39 3.48 -1.65
CA LEU A 133 -11.82 3.47 -0.30
C LEU A 133 -11.80 2.05 0.29
N ARG A 134 -12.91 1.31 0.20
CA ARG A 134 -13.02 -0.06 0.73
C ARG A 134 -12.07 -1.03 0.04
N ASP A 135 -11.91 -0.90 -1.28
CA ASP A 135 -10.96 -1.70 -2.05
C ASP A 135 -9.52 -1.37 -1.63
N ALA A 136 -9.20 -0.08 -1.46
CA ALA A 136 -7.87 0.38 -1.07
C ALA A 136 -7.42 -0.13 0.31
N VAL A 137 -8.35 -0.17 1.28
CA VAL A 137 -8.10 -0.74 2.62
C VAL A 137 -8.35 -2.24 2.70
N ASP A 138 -8.67 -2.88 1.57
CA ASP A 138 -8.87 -4.32 1.44
C ASP A 138 -9.91 -4.90 2.42
N LEU A 139 -10.98 -4.14 2.72
CA LEU A 139 -12.04 -4.55 3.66
C LEU A 139 -12.88 -5.73 3.16
N GLY A 140 -12.74 -6.10 1.89
CA GLY A 140 -13.44 -7.21 1.25
C GLY A 140 -12.63 -8.49 1.09
N ARG A 141 -11.36 -8.53 1.55
CA ARG A 141 -10.48 -9.69 1.32
C ARG A 141 -11.07 -10.95 1.94
N LYS A 142 -11.37 -11.93 1.11
CA LYS A 142 -11.58 -13.31 1.56
C LYS A 142 -10.21 -13.97 1.66
N LEU A 143 -9.97 -14.70 2.75
CA LEU A 143 -8.77 -15.53 2.83
C LEU A 143 -8.81 -16.54 1.69
N GLU A 144 -7.70 -16.65 0.96
CA GLU A 144 -7.55 -17.70 -0.05
C GLU A 144 -7.75 -19.07 0.61
N PRO A 145 -8.49 -20.01 -0.02
CA PRO A 145 -8.60 -21.36 0.49
C PRO A 145 -7.21 -21.97 0.59
N LYS A 146 -6.95 -22.66 1.71
CA LYS A 146 -5.67 -23.32 1.97
C LYS A 146 -5.47 -24.40 0.88
N ALA A 147 -4.39 -24.25 0.11
CA ALA A 147 -3.96 -25.23 -0.90
C ALA A 147 -3.54 -26.56 -0.26
#